data_AF-A0A1J5LQ43-F1
#
_entry.id   AF-A0A1J5LQ43-F1
#
_cell.length_a   1.000
_cell.length_b   1.000
_cell.length_c   1.000
_cell.angle_alpha   90.00
_cell.angle_beta   90.00
_cell.angle_gamma   90.00
#
_symmetry.space_group_name_H-M   'P 1'
#
loop_
_entity.id
_entity.type
_entity.pdbx_description
1 polymer ?
#
loop_
_entity_poly.entity_id
_entity_poly.type
_entity_poly.pdbx_seq_one_letter_code
_entity_poly.pdbx_strand_id
1 'polypeptide(L)'
;MLDFFITIFSQNPGLIVGGVILGFIGLVSQMSLYAKAGQPAIAALVPVWNVMVFCKVVGRPAAHAWFLIVPGLIMAGTVIAFFPLIDGLFPEYIADAGGWQAASHGLSEATVPFIIMGVASLPLIYFVIVMFTEVCDSFGKHGTVDKVMCVIFNGFYILFVLGISSAKYEAPWWARKRGLPYYMPDFKHKGKKYLVTPEGPMIGDPRDQKVKVAVVDINESEEVIEKIAEGADVDQAIKEAHINDEKPIEKVSEKPAEKVAEKKEVIKEETKEIKKDVEKKAAPKKTTPKSEPKLKADGTPMTWREEMAEKYKKKK
;
A
#
# COMPACT_ATOMS: atom_id res chain seq x y z
N MET A 1 25.96 9.75 25.55
CA MET A 1 25.17 9.29 24.38
C MET A 1 25.40 10.15 23.14
N LEU A 2 25.19 11.47 23.19
CA LEU A 2 25.28 12.32 21.99
C LEU A 2 26.69 12.31 21.37
N ASP A 3 27.72 12.49 22.20
CA ASP A 3 29.13 12.48 21.76
C ASP A 3 29.58 11.12 21.23
N PHE A 4 29.05 10.04 21.79
CA PHE A 4 29.26 8.68 21.29
C PHE A 4 28.78 8.56 19.83
N PHE A 5 27.56 8.99 19.54
CA PHE A 5 27.02 8.94 18.17
C PHE A 5 27.77 9.90 17.24
N ILE A 6 28.05 11.13 17.67
CA ILE A 6 28.79 12.11 16.87
C ILE A 6 30.17 11.55 16.48
N THR A 7 30.88 10.94 17.43
CA THR A 7 32.21 10.35 17.20
C THR A 7 32.14 9.16 16.22
N ILE A 8 31.16 8.28 16.38
CA ILE A 8 30.98 7.15 15.44
C ILE A 8 30.68 7.65 14.04
N PHE A 9 29.80 8.63 13.91
CA PHE A 9 29.40 9.19 12.62
C PHE A 9 30.53 10.00 11.97
N SER A 10 31.34 10.73 12.75
CA SER A 10 32.49 11.47 12.23
C SER A 10 33.61 10.54 11.76
N GLN A 11 33.81 9.41 12.43
CA GLN A 11 34.80 8.39 12.01
C GLN A 11 34.35 7.58 10.79
N ASN A 12 33.04 7.45 10.57
CA ASN A 12 32.47 6.65 9.49
C ASN A 12 31.51 7.51 8.64
N PRO A 13 32.02 8.40 7.77
CA PRO A 13 31.15 9.28 6.97
C PRO A 13 30.19 8.52 6.04
N GLY A 14 30.55 7.28 5.66
CA GLY A 14 29.66 6.39 4.91
C GLY A 14 28.34 6.06 5.63
N LEU A 15 28.33 6.01 6.97
CA LEU A 15 27.11 5.78 7.75
C LEU A 15 26.18 7.00 7.69
N ILE A 16 26.74 8.22 7.70
CA ILE A 16 25.96 9.44 7.54
C ILE A 16 25.32 9.46 6.16
N VAL A 17 26.11 9.24 5.11
CA VAL A 17 25.61 9.22 3.72
C VAL A 17 24.55 8.15 3.53
N GLY A 18 24.79 6.93 4.02
CA GLY A 18 23.81 5.83 3.99
C GLY A 18 22.53 6.17 4.76
N GLY A 19 22.65 6.77 5.95
CA GLY A 19 21.52 7.22 6.76
C GLY A 19 20.67 8.28 6.06
N VAL A 20 21.30 9.27 5.41
CA VAL A 20 20.60 10.31 4.63
C VAL A 20 19.85 9.70 3.45
N ILE A 21 20.48 8.78 2.70
CA ILE A 21 19.84 8.09 1.57
C ILE A 21 18.66 7.25 2.03
N LEU A 22 18.82 6.45 3.08
CA LEU A 22 17.74 5.63 3.64
C LEU A 22 16.61 6.51 4.20
N GLY A 23 16.94 7.61 4.86
CA GLY A 23 15.96 8.59 5.34
C GLY A 23 15.17 9.23 4.20
N PHE A 24 15.84 9.60 3.11
CA PHE A 24 15.19 10.13 1.91
C PHE A 24 14.27 9.11 1.24
N ILE A 25 14.73 7.86 1.07
CA ILE A 25 13.90 6.77 0.52
C ILE A 25 12.68 6.53 1.40
N GLY A 26 12.87 6.49 2.72
CA GLY A 26 11.78 6.32 3.67
C GLY A 26 10.77 7.47 3.61
N LEU A 27 11.23 8.70 3.50
CA LEU A 27 10.36 9.86 3.37
C LEU A 27 9.56 9.84 2.05
N VAL A 28 10.22 9.62 0.91
CA VAL A 28 9.57 9.52 -0.41
C VAL A 28 8.56 8.38 -0.44
N SER A 29 8.91 7.27 0.19
CA SER A 29 8.00 6.13 0.30
C SER A 29 6.76 6.43 1.13
N GLN A 30 6.91 7.10 2.28
CA GLN A 30 5.78 7.54 3.11
C GLN A 30 4.85 8.48 2.33
N MET A 31 5.43 9.43 1.57
CA MET A 31 4.68 10.31 0.68
C MET A 31 3.91 9.54 -0.40
N SER A 32 4.53 8.53 -1.01
CA SER A 32 3.88 7.65 -1.99
C SER A 32 2.70 6.88 -1.39
N LEU A 33 2.87 6.35 -0.17
CA LEU A 33 1.81 5.66 0.57
C LEU A 33 0.57 6.57 0.74
N TYR A 34 0.77 7.83 1.14
CA TYR A 34 -0.31 8.80 1.30
C TYR A 34 -0.96 9.20 -0.02
N ALA A 35 -0.16 9.41 -1.07
CA ALA A 35 -0.69 9.69 -2.40
C ALA A 35 -1.60 8.56 -2.91
N LYS A 36 -1.23 7.29 -2.66
CA LYS A 36 -2.05 6.12 -3.00
C LYS A 36 -3.34 6.02 -2.21
N ALA A 37 -3.41 6.60 -1.02
CA ALA A 37 -4.63 6.67 -0.22
C ALA A 37 -5.45 7.96 -0.49
N GLY A 38 -4.99 8.82 -1.39
CA GLY A 38 -5.59 10.14 -1.66
C GLY A 38 -5.46 11.12 -0.49
N GLN A 39 -4.43 10.95 0.34
CA GLN A 39 -4.11 11.81 1.48
C GLN A 39 -2.97 12.78 1.13
N PRO A 40 -2.85 13.92 1.83
CA PRO A 40 -1.80 14.89 1.57
C PRO A 40 -0.41 14.29 1.85
N ALA A 41 0.41 14.14 0.80
CA ALA A 41 1.76 13.60 0.92
C ALA A 41 2.64 14.41 1.88
N ILE A 42 2.46 15.74 1.91
CA ILE A 42 3.20 16.65 2.79
C ILE A 42 2.98 16.36 4.28
N ALA A 43 1.89 15.69 4.64
CA ALA A 43 1.62 15.31 6.03
C ALA A 43 2.70 14.37 6.61
N ALA A 44 3.46 13.67 5.76
CA ALA A 44 4.58 12.83 6.18
C ALA A 44 5.71 13.60 6.90
N LEU A 45 5.83 14.90 6.67
CA LEU A 45 6.92 15.72 7.24
C LEU A 45 6.64 16.18 8.67
N VAL A 46 5.37 16.34 9.05
CA VAL A 46 5.00 16.90 10.36
C VAL A 46 4.59 15.75 11.28
N PRO A 47 5.32 15.44 12.36
CA PRO A 47 5.10 14.21 13.14
C PRO A 47 3.67 13.99 13.63
N VAL A 48 3.03 15.03 14.18
CA VAL A 48 1.65 14.93 14.69
C VAL A 48 0.66 14.74 13.54
N TRP A 49 0.85 15.48 12.43
CA TRP A 49 0.00 15.38 11.25
C TRP A 49 0.15 14.03 10.55
N ASN A 50 1.38 13.50 10.50
CA ASN A 50 1.71 12.19 9.97
C ASN A 50 0.89 11.10 10.67
N VAL A 51 0.83 11.10 12.00
CA VAL A 51 0.03 10.12 12.76
C VAL A 51 -1.46 10.28 12.48
N MET A 52 -1.99 11.51 12.45
CA MET A 52 -3.40 11.75 12.16
C MET A 52 -3.80 11.28 10.76
N VAL A 53 -2.99 11.58 9.75
CA VAL A 53 -3.21 11.13 8.37
C VAL A 53 -3.04 9.63 8.25
N PHE A 54 -2.07 9.03 8.95
CA PHE A 54 -1.91 7.59 9.00
C PHE A 54 -3.16 6.88 9.57
N CYS A 55 -3.79 7.44 10.61
CA CYS A 55 -5.09 6.96 11.08
C CYS A 55 -6.19 7.06 10.00
N LYS A 56 -6.24 8.18 9.25
CA LYS A 56 -7.18 8.36 8.14
C LYS A 56 -6.97 7.35 7.00
N VAL A 57 -5.72 6.98 6.68
CA VAL A 57 -5.39 5.93 5.70
C VAL A 57 -5.98 4.58 6.09
N VAL A 58 -6.09 4.29 7.38
CA VAL A 58 -6.66 3.02 7.87
C VAL A 58 -8.18 3.11 8.08
N GLY A 59 -8.73 4.32 8.10
CA GLY A 59 -10.14 4.61 8.39
C GLY A 59 -10.46 4.82 9.86
N ARG A 60 -9.45 5.00 10.72
CA ARG A 60 -9.66 5.27 12.15
C ARG A 60 -10.00 6.74 12.40
N PRO A 61 -10.84 7.04 13.41
CA PRO A 61 -11.06 8.41 13.85
C PRO A 61 -9.74 9.05 14.28
N ALA A 62 -9.52 10.31 13.94
CA ALA A 62 -8.28 11.03 14.27
C ALA A 62 -8.00 11.06 15.79
N ALA A 63 -9.02 10.99 16.63
CA ALA A 63 -8.86 10.89 18.09
C ALA A 63 -8.08 9.63 18.52
N HIS A 64 -8.09 8.55 17.74
CA HIS A 64 -7.28 7.37 18.04
C HIS A 64 -5.78 7.61 17.86
N ALA A 65 -5.37 8.68 17.17
CA ALA A 65 -3.98 9.09 17.09
C ALA A 65 -3.39 9.40 18.48
N TRP A 66 -4.21 9.83 19.45
CA TRP A 66 -3.77 10.10 20.82
C TRP A 66 -3.20 8.87 21.52
N PHE A 67 -3.68 7.67 21.19
CA PHE A 67 -3.11 6.42 21.73
C PHE A 67 -1.67 6.16 21.25
N LEU A 68 -1.25 6.79 20.14
CA LEU A 68 0.12 6.73 19.65
C LEU A 68 0.95 7.92 20.16
N ILE A 69 0.35 9.11 20.22
CA ILE A 69 1.03 10.34 20.65
C ILE A 69 1.31 10.34 22.16
N VAL A 70 0.33 10.02 23.01
CA VAL A 70 0.47 10.15 24.47
C VAL A 70 1.59 9.26 25.04
N PRO A 71 1.65 7.95 24.73
CA PRO A 71 2.77 7.12 25.17
C PRO A 71 4.11 7.58 24.58
N GLY A 72 4.12 8.03 23.33
CA GLY A 72 5.30 8.62 22.70
C GLY A 72 5.84 9.85 23.44
N LEU A 73 4.95 10.73 23.88
CA LEU A 73 5.28 11.91 24.68
C LEU A 73 5.78 11.54 26.07
N ILE A 74 5.20 10.52 26.72
CA ILE A 74 5.68 10.03 28.01
C ILE A 74 7.11 9.49 27.88
N MET A 75 7.39 8.71 26.84
CA MET A 75 8.75 8.20 26.59
C MET A 75 9.73 9.34 26.30
N ALA A 76 9.36 10.28 25.42
CA ALA A 76 10.20 11.43 25.11
C ALA A 76 10.46 12.29 26.37
N GLY A 77 9.43 12.56 27.17
CA GLY A 77 9.53 13.27 28.44
C GLY A 77 10.41 12.54 29.46
N THR A 78 10.33 11.20 29.52
CA THR A 78 11.20 10.38 30.37
C THR A 78 12.66 10.47 29.93
N VAL A 79 12.93 10.41 28.61
CA VAL A 79 14.29 10.58 28.09
C VAL A 79 14.85 11.95 28.42
N ILE A 80 14.05 13.01 28.29
CA ILE A 80 14.47 14.38 28.60
C ILE A 80 14.71 14.55 30.11
N ALA A 81 13.79 14.06 30.95
CA ALA A 81 13.87 14.21 32.40
C ALA A 81 15.03 13.42 33.02
N PHE A 82 15.33 12.24 32.48
CA PHE A 82 16.42 11.37 32.94
C PHE A 82 17.63 11.41 32.00
N PHE A 83 17.76 12.47 31.19
CA PHE A 83 18.80 12.57 30.16
C PHE A 83 20.21 12.33 30.71
N PRO A 84 20.67 12.92 31.84
CA PRO A 84 22.02 12.70 32.34
C PRO A 84 22.29 11.22 32.67
N LEU A 85 21.29 10.56 33.26
CA LEU A 85 21.39 9.16 33.67
C LEU A 85 21.37 8.22 32.46
N ILE A 86 20.57 8.55 31.44
CA ILE A 86 20.51 7.81 30.19
C ILE A 86 21.76 8.05 29.35
N ASP A 87 22.30 9.26 29.35
CA ASP A 87 23.47 9.64 28.56
C ASP A 87 24.74 8.92 29.06
N GLY A 88 24.88 8.78 30.38
CA GLY A 88 25.98 8.08 31.03
C GLY A 88 25.91 6.54 30.99
N LEU A 89 24.87 5.95 30.38
CA LEU A 89 24.88 4.52 30.01
C LEU A 89 25.79 4.23 28.82
N PHE A 90 26.20 5.25 28.08
CA PHE A 90 27.01 5.12 26.89
C PHE A 90 28.47 5.46 27.20
N PRO A 91 29.44 4.78 26.56
CA PRO A 91 30.84 5.16 26.62
C PRO A 91 31.05 6.60 26.15
N GLU A 92 31.89 7.34 26.86
CA GLU A 92 32.26 8.71 26.50
C GLU A 92 33.67 8.72 25.89
N TYR A 93 33.87 9.53 24.86
CA TYR A 93 35.19 9.73 24.28
C TYR A 93 35.79 11.02 24.86
N ILE A 94 36.82 10.87 25.71
CA ILE A 94 37.51 12.01 26.33
C ILE A 94 38.85 12.17 25.63
N ALA A 95 38.99 13.22 24.81
CA ALA A 95 40.20 13.51 24.05
C ALA A 95 41.43 13.68 24.97
N ASP A 96 41.24 14.31 26.12
CA ASP A 96 42.30 14.58 27.10
C ASP A 96 42.76 13.33 27.86
N ALA A 97 41.89 12.32 28.00
CA ALA A 97 42.19 11.04 28.62
C ALA A 97 42.68 9.98 27.61
N GLY A 98 42.78 10.35 26.32
CA GLY A 98 43.37 9.53 25.28
C GLY A 98 42.51 8.36 24.78
N GLY A 99 41.19 8.38 24.99
CA GLY A 99 40.33 7.33 24.42
C GLY A 99 38.92 7.21 25.00
N TRP A 100 38.28 6.10 24.65
CA TRP A 100 36.96 5.72 25.15
C TRP A 100 37.03 5.34 26.63
N GLN A 101 36.22 6.01 27.43
CA GLN A 101 35.98 5.68 28.82
C GLN A 101 34.74 4.78 28.95
N ALA A 102 34.73 3.95 29.98
CA ALA A 102 33.56 3.14 30.29
C ALA A 102 32.35 4.03 30.64
N ALA A 103 31.15 3.48 30.44
CA ALA A 103 29.91 4.14 30.85
C ALA A 103 29.98 4.53 32.33
N SER A 104 29.57 5.76 32.64
CA SER A 104 29.62 6.32 34.00
C SER A 104 28.52 5.75 34.91
N HIS A 105 27.43 5.26 34.33
CA HIS A 105 26.30 4.67 35.05
C HIS A 105 26.04 3.22 34.64
N GLY A 106 25.70 2.37 35.61
CA GLY A 106 25.25 1.00 35.36
C GLY A 106 23.78 0.92 34.94
N LEU A 107 23.39 -0.15 34.25
CA LEU A 107 21.99 -0.41 33.86
C LEU A 107 21.02 -0.44 35.06
N SER A 108 21.51 -0.80 36.25
CA SER A 108 20.72 -0.80 37.49
C SER A 108 20.26 0.58 37.91
N GLU A 109 21.04 1.62 37.65
CA GLU A 109 20.70 3.01 37.99
C GLU A 109 19.62 3.56 37.04
N ALA A 110 19.58 3.04 35.81
CA ALA A 110 18.59 3.37 34.79
C ALA A 110 17.30 2.55 34.86
N THR A 111 17.14 1.73 35.90
CA THR A 111 15.95 0.88 36.07
C THR A 111 14.66 1.69 36.06
N VAL A 112 14.61 2.84 36.76
CA VAL A 112 13.42 3.68 36.86
C VAL A 112 12.95 4.23 35.49
N PRO A 113 13.79 4.94 34.70
CA PRO A 113 13.37 5.40 33.39
C PRO A 113 13.02 4.25 32.44
N PHE A 114 13.71 3.11 32.52
CA PHE A 114 13.37 1.94 31.70
C PHE A 114 12.03 1.31 32.06
N ILE A 115 11.67 1.23 33.34
CA ILE A 115 10.34 0.75 33.76
C ILE A 115 9.25 1.68 33.24
N ILE A 116 9.42 3.00 33.39
CA ILE A 116 8.44 3.99 32.92
C ILE A 116 8.25 3.87 31.40
N MET A 117 9.34 3.84 30.63
CA MET A 117 9.29 3.67 29.18
C MET A 117 8.70 2.32 28.78
N GLY A 118 9.06 1.25 29.48
CA GLY A 118 8.55 -0.10 29.24
C GLY A 118 7.04 -0.17 29.42
N VAL A 119 6.52 0.31 30.56
CA VAL A 119 5.07 0.35 30.85
C VAL A 119 4.33 1.23 29.83
N ALA A 120 4.88 2.40 29.49
CA ALA A 120 4.29 3.27 28.47
C ALA A 120 4.29 2.62 27.07
N SER A 121 5.30 1.79 26.75
CA SER A 121 5.43 1.16 25.44
C SER A 121 4.41 0.04 25.20
N LEU A 122 3.92 -0.65 26.23
CA LEU A 122 2.99 -1.79 26.06
C LEU A 122 1.70 -1.45 25.28
N PRO A 123 0.91 -0.44 25.67
CA PRO A 123 -0.28 -0.07 24.89
C PRO A 123 0.07 0.45 23.49
N LEU A 124 1.21 1.14 23.35
CA LEU A 124 1.71 1.63 22.07
C LEU A 124 2.03 0.49 21.11
N ILE A 125 2.77 -0.52 21.59
CA ILE A 125 3.15 -1.70 20.81
C ILE A 125 1.91 -2.44 20.33
N TYR A 126 0.95 -2.68 21.23
CA TYR A 126 -0.32 -3.30 20.85
C TYR A 126 -1.04 -2.51 19.75
N PHE A 127 -1.16 -1.19 19.91
CA PHE A 127 -1.83 -0.33 18.95
C PHE A 127 -1.10 -0.30 17.60
N VAL A 128 0.24 -0.23 17.60
CA VAL A 128 1.07 -0.25 16.38
C VAL A 128 0.91 -1.57 15.63
N ILE A 129 0.92 -2.71 16.34
CA ILE A 129 0.69 -4.04 15.72
C ILE A 129 -0.66 -4.06 15.01
N VAL A 130 -1.73 -3.67 15.69
CA VAL A 130 -3.08 -3.66 15.09
C VAL A 130 -3.12 -2.71 13.88
N MET A 131 -2.61 -1.49 14.04
CA MET A 131 -2.54 -0.49 12.96
C MET A 131 -1.83 -1.04 11.73
N PHE A 132 -0.69 -1.70 11.92
CA PHE A 132 0.14 -2.15 10.80
C PHE A 132 -0.48 -3.31 10.05
N THR A 133 -1.15 -4.22 10.76
CA THR A 133 -1.94 -5.27 10.11
C THR A 133 -3.11 -4.70 9.29
N GLU A 134 -3.75 -3.63 9.78
CA GLU A 134 -4.84 -2.95 9.07
C GLU A 134 -4.34 -2.14 7.86
N VAL A 135 -3.14 -1.56 7.93
CA VAL A 135 -2.49 -0.93 6.77
C VAL A 135 -2.22 -1.96 5.68
N CYS A 136 -1.64 -3.11 6.00
CA CYS A 136 -1.44 -4.19 5.02
C CYS A 136 -2.75 -4.60 4.35
N ASP A 137 -3.81 -4.79 5.15
CA ASP A 137 -5.12 -5.13 4.62
C ASP A 137 -5.70 -4.01 3.75
N SER A 138 -5.44 -2.73 4.07
CA SER A 138 -5.91 -1.59 3.27
C SER A 138 -5.25 -1.49 1.89
N PHE A 139 -4.05 -2.05 1.73
CA PHE A 139 -3.29 -2.11 0.47
C PHE A 139 -3.40 -3.46 -0.25
N GLY A 140 -4.39 -4.30 0.10
CA GLY A 140 -4.67 -5.58 -0.55
C GLY A 140 -3.69 -6.71 -0.19
N LYS A 141 -2.87 -6.53 0.86
CA LYS A 141 -1.93 -7.53 1.38
C LYS A 141 -2.53 -8.25 2.58
N HIS A 142 -3.31 -9.28 2.28
CA HIS A 142 -4.11 -9.99 3.27
C HIS A 142 -3.45 -11.23 3.87
N GLY A 143 -2.31 -11.67 3.33
CA GLY A 143 -1.61 -12.86 3.80
C GLY A 143 -1.05 -12.69 5.21
N THR A 144 -1.07 -13.75 6.00
CA THR A 144 -0.49 -13.76 7.35
C THR A 144 1.01 -13.46 7.32
N VAL A 145 1.72 -13.94 6.28
CA VAL A 145 3.15 -13.67 6.08
C VAL A 145 3.41 -12.18 5.88
N ASP A 146 2.60 -11.51 5.06
CA ASP A 146 2.73 -10.06 4.81
C ASP A 146 2.51 -9.25 6.11
N LYS A 147 1.55 -9.68 6.94
CA LYS A 147 1.27 -9.04 8.24
C LYS A 147 2.39 -9.23 9.24
N VAL A 148 2.92 -10.44 9.37
CA VAL A 148 4.05 -10.74 10.27
C VAL A 148 5.29 -9.98 9.81
N MET A 149 5.58 -9.97 8.51
CA MET A 149 6.69 -9.20 7.95
C MET A 149 6.50 -7.69 8.18
N CYS A 150 5.27 -7.18 8.06
CA CYS A 150 4.95 -5.80 8.36
C CYS A 150 5.20 -5.43 9.83
N VAL A 151 4.86 -6.31 10.77
CA VAL A 151 5.09 -6.06 12.20
C VAL A 151 6.58 -6.15 12.55
N ILE A 152 7.30 -7.17 12.06
CA ILE A 152 8.72 -7.39 12.37
C ILE A 152 9.60 -6.32 11.71
N PHE A 153 9.39 -6.06 10.42
CA PHE A 153 10.17 -5.08 9.67
C PHE A 153 9.58 -3.67 9.73
N ASN A 154 8.48 -3.48 10.46
CA ASN A 154 7.82 -2.21 10.79
C ASN A 154 7.84 -1.22 9.61
N GLY A 155 8.70 -0.19 9.69
CA GLY A 155 8.84 0.84 8.68
C GLY A 155 9.38 0.31 7.35
N PHE A 156 10.32 -0.63 7.34
CA PHE A 156 10.90 -1.11 6.08
C PHE A 156 9.87 -1.80 5.19
N TYR A 157 8.98 -2.62 5.75
CA TYR A 157 7.97 -3.30 4.94
C TYR A 157 6.92 -2.32 4.41
N ILE A 158 6.40 -1.43 5.26
CA ILE A 158 5.43 -0.40 4.83
C ILE A 158 6.05 0.48 3.74
N LEU A 159 7.29 0.90 3.93
CA LEU A 159 7.93 1.83 3.02
C LEU A 159 8.31 1.12 1.69
N PHE A 160 8.98 -0.02 1.73
CA PHE A 160 9.43 -0.66 0.49
C PHE A 160 8.31 -1.43 -0.23
N VAL A 161 7.50 -2.18 0.52
CA VAL A 161 6.49 -3.08 -0.07
C VAL A 161 5.16 -2.38 -0.29
N LEU A 162 4.76 -1.38 0.49
CA LEU A 162 3.48 -0.69 0.26
C LEU A 162 3.68 0.66 -0.42
N GLY A 163 4.67 1.44 0.01
CA GLY A 163 4.96 2.76 -0.55
C GLY A 163 5.47 2.70 -1.99
N ILE A 164 6.55 1.95 -2.25
CA ILE A 164 7.21 1.93 -3.58
C ILE A 164 6.58 0.92 -4.55
N SER A 165 6.01 -0.18 -4.07
CA SER A 165 5.50 -1.24 -4.97
C SER A 165 4.27 -0.82 -5.78
N SER A 166 3.79 -1.69 -6.66
CA SER A 166 2.53 -1.51 -7.40
C SER A 166 1.25 -1.78 -6.58
N ALA A 167 1.36 -1.96 -5.26
CA ALA A 167 0.20 -2.17 -4.38
C ALA A 167 -0.80 -1.01 -4.50
N LYS A 168 -2.08 -1.37 -4.68
CA LYS A 168 -3.18 -0.43 -4.81
C LYS A 168 -3.92 -0.34 -3.48
N TYR A 169 -4.32 0.87 -3.14
CA TYR A 169 -5.17 1.10 -1.98
C TYR A 169 -6.59 0.62 -2.30
N GLU A 170 -7.10 -0.33 -1.52
CA GLU A 170 -8.39 -0.99 -1.77
C GLU A 170 -9.52 -0.40 -0.91
N ALA A 171 -9.29 -0.20 0.38
CA ALA A 171 -10.26 0.41 1.29
C ALA A 171 -9.60 0.71 2.64
N PRO A 172 -10.11 1.69 3.40
CA PRO A 172 -9.79 1.84 4.81
C PRO A 172 -10.36 0.66 5.61
N TRP A 173 -9.47 -0.26 6.01
CA TRP A 173 -9.88 -1.55 6.55
C TRP A 173 -10.56 -1.48 7.92
N TRP A 174 -10.25 -0.48 8.74
CA TRP A 174 -10.86 -0.32 10.06
C TRP A 174 -12.34 0.06 9.97
N ALA A 175 -12.70 0.94 9.03
CA ALA A 175 -14.08 1.35 8.79
C ALA A 175 -14.87 0.21 8.14
N ARG A 176 -14.27 -0.46 7.15
CA ARG A 176 -14.87 -1.60 6.45
C ARG A 176 -15.22 -2.76 7.38
N LYS A 177 -14.31 -3.14 8.29
CA LYS A 177 -14.55 -4.19 9.30
C LYS A 177 -15.73 -3.92 10.23
N ARG A 178 -16.13 -2.66 10.37
CA ARG A 178 -17.23 -2.23 11.25
C ARG A 178 -18.50 -1.89 10.49
N GLY A 179 -18.52 -2.01 9.16
CA GLY A 179 -19.65 -1.58 8.35
C GLY A 179 -19.91 -0.08 8.39
N LEU A 180 -18.88 0.73 8.70
CA LEU A 180 -19.00 2.19 8.72
C LEU A 180 -18.84 2.75 7.31
N PRO A 181 -19.53 3.85 6.95
CA PRO A 181 -19.30 4.54 5.69
C PRO A 181 -17.88 5.09 5.63
N TYR A 182 -17.26 5.04 4.45
CA TYR A 182 -15.89 5.49 4.27
C TYR A 182 -15.63 6.08 2.88
N TYR A 183 -14.59 6.90 2.78
CA TYR A 183 -14.16 7.50 1.51
C TYR A 183 -13.06 6.70 0.84
N MET A 184 -13.15 6.60 -0.49
CA MET A 184 -12.13 6.04 -1.36
C MET A 184 -11.66 7.12 -2.36
N PRO A 185 -10.36 7.25 -2.61
CA PRO A 185 -9.86 8.25 -3.56
C PRO A 185 -10.34 7.97 -4.99
N ASP A 186 -10.77 9.03 -5.70
CA ASP A 186 -11.01 8.97 -7.14
C ASP A 186 -9.76 9.45 -7.89
N PHE A 187 -9.11 8.54 -8.61
CA PHE A 187 -7.95 8.86 -9.44
C PHE A 187 -8.32 9.30 -10.86
N LYS A 188 -9.59 9.16 -11.26
CA LYS A 188 -10.07 9.53 -12.60
C LYS A 188 -10.56 10.98 -12.62
N HIS A 189 -11.30 11.40 -11.59
CA HIS A 189 -11.84 12.75 -11.50
C HIS A 189 -11.10 13.56 -10.43
N LYS A 190 -10.45 14.65 -10.85
CA LYS A 190 -9.78 15.56 -9.91
C LYS A 190 -10.82 16.21 -9.02
N GLY A 191 -10.59 16.22 -7.71
CA GLY A 191 -11.46 16.89 -6.75
C GLY A 191 -12.61 16.05 -6.21
N LYS A 192 -12.72 14.76 -6.56
CA LYS A 192 -13.83 13.90 -6.13
C LYS A 192 -13.34 12.71 -5.30
N LYS A 193 -14.21 12.18 -4.44
CA LYS A 193 -14.01 10.96 -3.65
C LYS A 193 -15.24 10.07 -3.77
N TYR A 194 -15.05 8.77 -3.71
CA TYR A 194 -16.15 7.82 -3.64
C TYR A 194 -16.55 7.62 -2.17
N LEU A 195 -17.80 7.94 -1.80
CA LEU A 195 -18.41 7.51 -0.55
C LEU A 195 -18.91 6.09 -0.71
N VAL A 196 -18.32 5.15 0.03
CA VAL A 196 -18.72 3.76 0.06
C VAL A 196 -19.54 3.53 1.32
N THR A 197 -20.80 3.15 1.15
CA THR A 197 -21.74 2.89 2.24
C THR A 197 -22.08 1.40 2.28
N PRO A 198 -21.73 0.68 3.36
CA PRO A 198 -22.09 -0.72 3.51
C PRO A 198 -23.60 -0.93 3.62
N GLU A 199 -24.16 -1.88 2.87
CA GLU A 199 -25.58 -2.25 2.95
C GLU A 199 -25.77 -3.50 3.83
N GLY A 200 -26.72 -3.42 4.76
CA GLY A 200 -27.15 -4.56 5.58
C GLY A 200 -26.17 -4.96 6.70
N PRO A 201 -26.56 -5.94 7.53
CA PRO A 201 -25.72 -6.43 8.63
C PRO A 201 -24.46 -7.12 8.12
N MET A 202 -23.33 -6.92 8.81
CA MET A 202 -22.07 -7.62 8.54
C MET A 202 -22.25 -9.13 8.75
N ILE A 203 -22.39 -9.90 7.69
CA ILE A 203 -22.48 -11.38 7.73
C ILE A 203 -21.30 -11.95 6.94
N GLY A 204 -20.35 -12.58 7.63
CA GLY A 204 -19.19 -13.23 6.98
C GLY A 204 -17.95 -12.33 6.81
N ASP A 205 -17.17 -12.55 5.74
CA ASP A 205 -15.97 -11.75 5.43
C ASP A 205 -16.41 -10.31 5.04
N PRO A 206 -15.85 -9.24 5.65
CA PRO A 206 -16.09 -7.85 5.28
C PRO A 206 -15.92 -7.51 3.79
N ARG A 207 -15.29 -8.38 2.99
CA ARG A 207 -15.12 -8.21 1.55
C ARG A 207 -16.35 -8.55 0.73
N ASP A 208 -17.22 -9.43 1.22
CA ASP A 208 -18.37 -9.95 0.47
C ASP A 208 -19.65 -9.14 0.70
N GLN A 209 -19.54 -8.06 1.49
CA GLN A 209 -20.66 -7.18 1.79
C GLN A 209 -21.05 -6.34 0.58
N LYS A 210 -22.37 -6.21 0.36
CA LYS A 210 -22.92 -5.27 -0.63
C LYS A 210 -22.62 -3.84 -0.20
N VAL A 211 -22.17 -3.01 -1.14
CA VAL A 211 -21.80 -1.61 -0.89
C VAL A 211 -22.45 -0.71 -1.92
N LYS A 212 -23.03 0.41 -1.47
CA LYS A 212 -23.39 1.55 -2.34
C LYS A 212 -22.18 2.43 -2.53
N VAL A 213 -21.95 2.90 -3.75
CA VAL A 213 -20.85 3.84 -4.06
C VAL A 213 -21.46 5.12 -4.65
N ALA A 214 -21.25 6.24 -3.98
CA ALA A 214 -21.65 7.58 -4.44
C ALA A 214 -20.40 8.43 -4.69
N VAL A 215 -20.43 9.32 -5.68
CA VAL A 215 -19.31 10.25 -5.97
C VAL A 215 -19.59 11.56 -5.26
N VAL A 216 -18.73 11.96 -4.32
CA VAL A 216 -18.88 13.19 -3.52
C VAL A 216 -17.72 14.14 -3.83
N ASP A 217 -17.98 15.45 -3.86
CA ASP A 217 -16.92 16.45 -3.97
C ASP A 217 -16.08 16.50 -2.67
N ILE A 218 -14.79 16.80 -2.77
CA ILE A 218 -13.88 16.84 -1.62
C ILE A 218 -14.34 17.87 -0.57
N ASN A 219 -14.92 18.99 -0.99
CA ASN A 219 -15.33 20.06 -0.08
C ASN A 219 -16.60 19.70 0.74
N GLU A 220 -17.47 18.85 0.20
CA GLU A 220 -18.74 18.43 0.83
C GLU A 220 -18.58 17.13 1.65
N SER A 221 -17.40 16.49 1.56
CA SER A 221 -17.16 15.18 2.18
C SER A 221 -17.12 15.19 3.72
N GLU A 222 -16.89 16.33 4.38
CA GLU A 222 -16.88 16.38 5.85
C GLU A 222 -18.30 16.58 6.41
N GLU A 223 -19.13 17.41 5.75
CA GLU A 223 -20.53 17.68 6.14
C GLU A 223 -21.43 16.43 6.02
N VAL A 224 -21.21 15.60 5.00
CA VAL A 224 -22.00 14.38 4.78
C VAL A 224 -21.77 13.35 5.91
N ILE A 225 -20.55 13.20 6.42
CA ILE A 225 -20.28 12.32 7.57
C ILE A 225 -20.93 12.86 8.84
N GLU A 226 -20.89 14.18 9.07
CA GLU A 226 -21.48 14.79 10.24
C GLU A 226 -23.00 14.56 10.28
N LYS A 227 -23.68 14.77 9.15
CA LYS A 227 -25.11 14.47 9.02
C LYS A 227 -25.44 12.98 9.20
N ILE A 228 -24.63 12.07 8.66
CA ILE A 228 -24.81 10.62 8.87
C ILE A 228 -24.57 10.25 10.35
N ALA A 229 -23.61 10.90 11.01
CA ALA A 229 -23.33 10.70 12.43
C ALA A 229 -24.45 11.23 13.33
N GLU A 230 -25.17 12.26 12.91
CA GLU A 230 -26.39 12.80 13.55
C GLU A 230 -27.64 11.92 13.33
N GLY A 231 -27.51 10.84 12.55
CA GLY A 231 -28.58 9.87 12.32
C GLY A 231 -29.39 10.09 11.04
N ALA A 232 -28.92 10.97 10.13
CA ALA A 232 -29.53 11.11 8.82
C ALA A 232 -29.36 9.82 7.99
N ASP A 233 -30.42 9.44 7.27
CA ASP A 233 -30.36 8.36 6.29
C ASP A 233 -29.33 8.72 5.20
N VAL A 234 -28.52 7.73 4.80
CA VAL A 234 -27.43 7.92 3.83
C VAL A 234 -27.95 8.49 2.52
N ASP A 235 -29.13 8.06 2.07
CA ASP A 235 -29.73 8.53 0.83
C ASP A 235 -30.27 9.97 0.99
N GLN A 236 -30.58 10.43 2.21
CA GLN A 236 -30.98 11.81 2.49
C GLN A 236 -29.77 12.76 2.58
N ALA A 237 -28.70 12.33 3.25
CA ALA A 237 -27.45 13.10 3.35
C ALA A 237 -26.80 13.34 1.99
N ILE A 238 -26.88 12.36 1.07
CA ILE A 238 -26.38 12.48 -0.31
C ILE A 238 -27.24 13.44 -1.14
N LYS A 239 -28.57 13.42 -0.98
CA LYS A 239 -29.49 14.30 -1.73
C LYS A 239 -29.41 15.76 -1.31
N GLU A 240 -29.24 16.02 -0.02
CA GLU A 240 -29.13 17.38 0.52
C GLU A 240 -27.80 18.06 0.14
N ALA A 241 -26.77 17.29 -0.22
CA ALA A 241 -25.47 17.80 -0.68
C ALA A 241 -25.43 18.17 -2.17
N HIS A 242 -26.56 18.17 -2.90
CA HIS A 242 -26.60 18.49 -4.35
C HIS A 242 -25.61 17.69 -5.23
N ILE A 243 -25.41 16.43 -4.87
CA ILE A 243 -24.58 15.51 -5.65
C ILE A 243 -25.33 15.09 -6.92
N ASN A 244 -24.72 15.28 -8.08
CA ASN A 244 -25.27 14.74 -9.34
C ASN A 244 -25.35 13.21 -9.26
N ASP A 245 -26.59 12.69 -9.23
CA ASP A 245 -26.91 11.27 -9.29
C ASP A 245 -26.40 10.65 -10.60
N GLU A 246 -25.18 10.11 -10.59
CA GLU A 246 -24.82 9.04 -11.53
C GLU A 246 -24.97 7.68 -10.84
N LYS A 247 -26.15 7.10 -11.09
CA LYS A 247 -26.64 5.71 -10.93
C LYS A 247 -25.98 4.77 -9.89
N PRO A 248 -26.80 4.05 -9.09
CA PRO A 248 -26.32 3.01 -8.18
C PRO A 248 -25.69 1.85 -8.97
N ILE A 249 -24.41 1.58 -8.71
CA ILE A 249 -23.77 0.34 -9.15
C ILE A 249 -24.11 -0.73 -8.11
N GLU A 250 -25.15 -1.52 -8.39
CA GLU A 250 -25.40 -2.77 -7.69
C GLU A 250 -24.31 -3.81 -8.01
N LYS A 251 -23.86 -4.49 -6.94
CA LYS A 251 -23.07 -5.73 -6.85
C LYS A 251 -21.53 -5.62 -6.87
N VAL A 252 -20.93 -5.98 -5.73
CA VAL A 252 -19.63 -6.67 -5.66
C VAL A 252 -19.80 -7.94 -4.83
N SER A 253 -20.37 -8.97 -5.46
CA SER A 253 -20.08 -10.36 -5.12
C SER A 253 -19.87 -11.06 -6.45
N GLU A 254 -18.62 -11.17 -6.86
CA GLU A 254 -18.08 -12.18 -7.79
C GLU A 254 -16.68 -11.73 -8.25
N LYS A 255 -15.66 -12.45 -7.79
CA LYS A 255 -14.47 -12.70 -8.62
C LYS A 255 -14.55 -14.18 -9.04
N PRO A 256 -13.88 -14.60 -10.13
CA PRO A 256 -13.00 -13.84 -11.03
C PRO A 256 -13.25 -14.09 -12.53
N ALA A 257 -12.55 -13.31 -13.36
CA ALA A 257 -12.22 -13.65 -14.75
C ALA A 257 -13.26 -13.39 -15.87
N GLU A 258 -13.66 -12.13 -16.12
CA GLU A 258 -14.20 -11.82 -17.47
C GLU A 258 -14.17 -10.34 -17.92
N LYS A 259 -13.21 -9.52 -17.47
CA LYS A 259 -13.02 -8.17 -18.07
C LYS A 259 -11.56 -7.84 -18.42
N VAL A 260 -10.82 -8.87 -18.83
CA VAL A 260 -9.62 -8.73 -19.69
C VAL A 260 -10.00 -8.89 -21.18
N ALA A 261 -11.24 -9.26 -21.49
CA ALA A 261 -11.74 -9.41 -22.86
C ALA A 261 -12.02 -8.07 -23.55
N GLU A 262 -12.61 -7.10 -22.86
CA GLU A 262 -13.09 -5.86 -23.50
C GLU A 262 -11.95 -4.86 -23.82
N LYS A 263 -10.83 -4.90 -23.08
CA LYS A 263 -9.64 -4.09 -23.41
C LYS A 263 -8.72 -4.74 -24.45
N LYS A 264 -8.94 -6.01 -24.81
CA LYS A 264 -8.24 -6.69 -25.92
C LYS A 264 -8.92 -6.47 -27.27
N GLU A 265 -10.19 -6.08 -27.30
CA GLU A 265 -10.91 -5.78 -28.54
C GLU A 265 -10.64 -4.37 -29.05
N VAL A 266 -10.58 -3.36 -28.16
CA VAL A 266 -10.23 -1.97 -28.55
C VAL A 266 -8.79 -1.88 -29.09
N ILE A 267 -7.84 -2.62 -28.50
CA ILE A 267 -6.46 -2.68 -28.99
C ILE A 267 -6.38 -3.43 -30.34
N LYS A 268 -7.30 -4.37 -30.62
CA LYS A 268 -7.39 -5.04 -31.93
C LYS A 268 -8.03 -4.17 -33.01
N GLU A 269 -8.90 -3.24 -32.67
CA GLU A 269 -9.50 -2.30 -33.63
C GLU A 269 -8.53 -1.18 -34.02
N GLU A 270 -7.80 -0.58 -33.07
CA GLU A 270 -6.77 0.44 -33.39
C GLU A 270 -5.59 -0.17 -34.18
N THR A 271 -5.23 -1.45 -33.91
CA THR A 271 -4.20 -2.15 -34.69
C THR A 271 -4.69 -2.52 -36.11
N LYS A 272 -6.01 -2.59 -36.35
CA LYS A 272 -6.60 -2.85 -37.67
C LYS A 272 -6.64 -1.59 -38.55
N GLU A 273 -6.80 -0.40 -37.99
CA GLU A 273 -6.72 0.85 -38.77
C GLU A 273 -5.29 1.13 -39.22
N ILE A 274 -4.29 0.95 -38.34
CA ILE A 274 -2.87 1.18 -38.68
C ILE A 274 -2.34 0.18 -39.73
N LYS A 275 -2.88 -1.04 -39.80
CA LYS A 275 -2.53 -2.03 -40.84
C LYS A 275 -3.21 -1.78 -42.18
N LYS A 276 -4.39 -1.15 -42.20
CA LYS A 276 -5.13 -0.83 -43.44
C LYS A 276 -4.39 0.15 -44.35
N ASP A 277 -3.56 1.02 -43.77
CA ASP A 277 -2.73 1.97 -44.54
C ASP A 277 -1.44 1.33 -45.08
N VAL A 278 -0.95 0.27 -44.45
CA VAL A 278 0.24 -0.47 -44.90
C VAL A 278 -0.10 -1.49 -46.01
N GLU A 279 -1.31 -2.04 -46.02
CA GLU A 279 -1.72 -3.11 -46.94
C GLU A 279 -2.32 -2.62 -48.29
N LYS A 280 -2.35 -1.30 -48.56
CA LYS A 280 -2.59 -0.76 -49.92
C LYS A 280 -1.46 -1.03 -50.90
N LYS A 281 -0.34 -1.60 -50.47
CA LYS A 281 0.72 -2.14 -51.33
C LYS A 281 0.75 -3.65 -51.17
N ALA A 282 0.54 -4.34 -52.30
CA ALA A 282 0.70 -5.80 -52.50
C ALA A 282 -0.52 -6.70 -52.18
N ALA A 283 -1.55 -6.62 -53.02
CA ALA A 283 -2.38 -7.78 -53.36
C ALA A 283 -1.71 -8.55 -54.54
N PRO A 284 -2.21 -9.74 -54.99
CA PRO A 284 -2.96 -10.82 -54.31
C PRO A 284 -2.53 -12.25 -54.76
N LYS A 285 -2.99 -13.32 -54.07
CA LYS A 285 -3.84 -14.43 -54.62
C LYS A 285 -3.92 -15.71 -53.76
N LYS A 286 -5.12 -15.90 -53.18
CA LYS A 286 -6.03 -17.08 -53.17
C LYS A 286 -5.51 -18.52 -52.94
N THR A 287 -5.76 -19.02 -51.71
CA THR A 287 -6.53 -20.23 -51.27
C THR A 287 -6.63 -21.50 -52.14
N THR A 288 -6.34 -22.69 -51.54
CA THR A 288 -7.26 -23.84 -51.17
C THR A 288 -6.43 -25.02 -50.53
N PRO A 289 -6.96 -26.21 -50.13
CA PRO A 289 -7.06 -26.66 -48.73
C PRO A 289 -6.23 -27.93 -48.36
N LYS A 290 -6.23 -28.28 -47.05
CA LYS A 290 -5.70 -29.50 -46.37
C LYS A 290 -5.77 -30.81 -47.21
N SER A 291 -4.68 -31.57 -47.31
CA SER A 291 -4.64 -32.94 -47.90
C SER A 291 -4.07 -33.98 -46.92
N GLU A 292 -4.66 -35.19 -46.94
CA GLU A 292 -4.42 -36.36 -46.08
C GLU A 292 -3.00 -36.98 -46.18
N PRO A 293 -2.53 -37.72 -45.15
CA PRO A 293 -1.17 -38.27 -45.10
C PRO A 293 -0.96 -39.41 -46.10
N LYS A 294 0.17 -39.39 -46.83
CA LYS A 294 0.54 -40.40 -47.82
C LYS A 294 1.05 -41.69 -47.14
N LEU A 295 0.58 -42.83 -47.63
CA LEU A 295 0.97 -44.18 -47.20
C LEU A 295 2.09 -44.73 -48.09
N LYS A 296 2.92 -45.62 -47.56
CA LYS A 296 3.88 -46.43 -48.33
C LYS A 296 3.13 -47.50 -49.16
N ALA A 297 3.82 -48.13 -50.11
CA ALA A 297 3.23 -49.19 -50.96
C ALA A 297 2.78 -50.45 -50.17
N ASP A 298 3.17 -50.56 -48.90
CA ASP A 298 2.78 -51.61 -47.95
C ASP A 298 1.63 -51.19 -47.00
N GLY A 299 1.06 -49.99 -47.16
CA GLY A 299 -0.09 -49.51 -46.39
C GLY A 299 0.23 -48.91 -45.02
N THR A 300 1.49 -48.60 -44.70
CA THR A 300 1.84 -47.89 -43.45
C THR A 300 2.02 -46.38 -43.65
N PRO A 301 1.70 -45.52 -42.65
CA PRO A 301 1.80 -44.06 -42.79
C PRO A 301 3.26 -43.61 -42.85
N MET A 302 3.59 -42.80 -43.86
CA MET A 302 4.95 -42.35 -44.10
C MET A 302 5.37 -41.32 -43.05
N THR A 303 6.59 -41.43 -42.53
CA THR A 303 7.10 -40.44 -41.58
C THR A 303 7.58 -39.18 -42.31
N TRP A 304 7.47 -38.02 -41.66
CA TRP A 304 7.83 -36.72 -42.26
C TRP A 304 9.26 -36.65 -42.81
N ARG A 305 10.20 -37.39 -42.20
CA ARG A 305 11.60 -37.48 -42.66
C ARG A 305 11.73 -38.23 -43.99
N GLU A 306 10.90 -39.24 -44.23
CA GLU A 306 10.89 -40.03 -45.47
C GLU A 306 10.23 -39.26 -46.62
N GLU A 307 9.12 -38.55 -46.34
CA GLU A 307 8.44 -37.70 -47.33
C GLU A 307 9.37 -36.58 -47.85
N MET A 308 10.13 -35.96 -46.94
CA MET A 308 11.08 -34.92 -47.32
C MET A 308 12.25 -35.49 -48.14
N ALA A 309 12.78 -36.66 -47.78
CA ALA A 309 13.86 -37.31 -48.52
C ALA A 309 13.45 -37.68 -49.97
N GLU A 310 12.21 -38.12 -50.19
CA GLU A 310 11.68 -38.37 -51.53
C GLU A 310 11.51 -37.07 -52.34
N LYS A 311 11.06 -36.00 -51.68
CA LYS A 311 10.89 -34.66 -52.28
C LYS A 311 12.22 -34.07 -52.75
N TYR A 312 13.32 -34.33 -52.03
CA TYR A 312 14.66 -33.89 -52.42
C TYR A 312 15.31 -34.76 -53.51
N LYS A 313 14.96 -36.06 -53.61
CA LYS A 313 15.41 -36.91 -54.72
C LYS A 313 14.76 -36.53 -56.06
N LYS A 314 13.52 -36.03 -56.06
CA LYS A 314 12.82 -35.55 -57.27
C LYS A 314 13.23 -34.13 -57.71
N LYS A 315 14.09 -33.44 -56.95
CA LYS A 315 14.53 -32.06 -57.22
C LYS A 315 15.99 -31.94 -57.67
N LYS A 316 16.62 -33.04 -58.08
CA LYS A 316 17.90 -33.06 -58.80
C LYS A 316 17.66 -33.43 -60.25
#